data_AF-A0A8T6RPW6-F1
#
_entry.id   AF-A0A8T6RPW6-F1
#
_cell.length_a   1.000
_cell.length_b   1.000
_cell.length_c   1.000
_cell.angle_alpha   90.00
_cell.angle_beta   90.00
_cell.angle_gamma   90.00
#
_symmetry.space_group_name_H-M   'P 1'
#
loop_
_entity.id
_entity.type
_entity.pdbx_description
1 polymer ?
#
loop_
_entity_poly.entity_id
_entity_poly.type
_entity_poly.pdbx_seq_one_letter_code
_entity_poly.pdbx_strand_id
1 'polypeptide(L)' 'MVEQKTLVKEVLIKEKKTVASLMEELGLNPKLHAVLLDGRRANESDVIDPDSKIIILPKIRGG' A
#
# COMPACT_ATOMS: atom_id res chain seq x y z
N MET A 1 9.20 -0.63 -26.87
CA MET A 1 8.82 -1.56 -25.78
C MET A 1 8.53 -0.68 -24.57
N VAL A 2 7.28 -0.58 -24.15
CA VAL A 2 6.89 0.33 -23.05
C VAL A 2 7.14 -0.43 -21.76
N GLU A 3 8.17 -0.07 -21.01
CA GLU A 3 8.29 -0.47 -19.60
C GLU A 3 7.07 0.11 -18.87
N GLN A 4 6.05 -0.72 -18.69
CA GLN A 4 5.03 -0.46 -17.68
C GLN A 4 5.75 -0.54 -16.35
N LYS A 5 6.25 0.61 -15.89
CA LYS A 5 6.86 0.76 -14.57
C LYS A 5 5.76 0.50 -13.55
N THR A 6 5.60 -0.76 -13.15
CA THR A 6 4.70 -1.14 -12.07
C THR A 6 5.14 -0.30 -10.87
N LEU A 7 4.34 0.71 -10.50
CA LEU A 7 4.62 1.61 -9.38
C LEU A 7 4.41 0.84 -8.08
N VAL A 8 5.27 -0.14 -7.83
CA VAL A 8 5.42 -0.79 -6.54
C VAL A 8 6.18 0.21 -5.69
N LYS A 9 5.46 0.94 -4.84
CA LYS A 9 6.09 1.78 -3.82
C LYS A 9 6.28 0.92 -2.57
N GLU A 10 7.53 0.60 -2.29
CA GLU A 10 7.94 0.11 -0.96
C GLU A 10 8.02 1.32 -0.02
N VAL A 11 7.29 1.25 1.09
CA VAL A 11 7.29 2.30 2.10
C VAL A 11 7.81 1.73 3.40
N LEU A 12 8.91 2.31 3.89
CA LEU A 12 9.46 2.01 5.21
C LEU A 12 8.82 2.93 6.23
N ILE A 13 8.34 2.37 7.33
CA ILE A 13 7.66 3.13 8.36
C ILE A 13 8.49 3.11 9.63
N LYS A 14 8.66 4.26 10.27
CA LYS A 14 9.46 4.38 11.49
C LYS A 14 8.63 4.25 12.77
N GLU A 15 7.31 4.39 12.65
CA GLU A 15 6.37 4.44 13.77
C GLU A 15 5.11 3.63 13.46
N LYS A 16 4.55 3.03 14.50
CA LYS A 16 3.33 2.22 14.39
C LYS A 16 2.15 3.09 13.98
N LYS A 17 1.53 2.80 12.84
CA LYS A 17 0.34 3.52 12.35
C LYS A 17 -0.61 2.61 11.59
N THR A 18 -1.81 3.08 11.28
CA THR A 18 -2.78 2.31 10.51
C THR A 18 -2.57 2.46 9.01
N VAL A 19 -3.03 1.47 8.26
CA VAL A 19 -3.05 1.51 6.79
C VAL A 19 -3.90 2.68 6.27
N ALA A 20 -5.00 3.01 6.95
CA ALA A 20 -5.78 4.21 6.65
C ALA A 20 -4.93 5.48 6.68
N SER A 21 -4.23 5.73 7.79
CA SER A 21 -3.41 6.92 7.97
C SER A 21 -2.28 6.98 6.93
N LEU A 22 -1.65 5.83 6.62
CA LEU A 22 -0.64 5.76 5.58
C LEU A 22 -1.20 6.13 4.20
N MET A 23 -2.37 5.62 3.85
CA MET A 23 -2.99 5.93 2.56
C MET A 23 -3.39 7.40 2.46
N GLU A 24 -3.92 7.99 3.54
CA GLU A 24 -4.22 9.41 3.61
C GLU A 24 -2.96 10.28 3.46
N GLU A 25 -1.88 9.97 4.17
CA GLU A 25 -0.59 10.67 4.05
C GLU A 25 -0.03 10.64 2.63
N LEU A 26 -0.20 9.52 1.93
CA LEU A 26 0.26 9.35 0.55
C LEU A 26 -0.74 9.89 -0.48
N GLY A 27 -1.92 10.37 -0.05
CA GLY A 27 -2.99 10.81 -0.94
C GLY A 27 -3.55 9.70 -1.84
N LEU A 28 -3.47 8.44 -1.39
CA LEU A 28 -3.85 7.27 -2.16
C LEU A 28 -5.30 6.88 -1.87
N ASN A 29 -6.06 6.62 -2.92
CA ASN A 29 -7.44 6.19 -2.78
C ASN A 29 -7.54 4.67 -2.54
N PRO A 30 -8.11 4.19 -1.41
CA PRO A 30 -8.28 2.77 -1.09
C PRO A 30 -9.18 2.02 -2.09
N LYS A 31 -10.00 2.72 -2.87
CA LYS A 31 -10.80 2.12 -3.95
C LYS A 31 -9.96 1.78 -5.18
N LEU A 32 -8.90 2.55 -5.41
CA LEU A 32 -8.01 2.42 -6.57
C LEU A 32 -6.69 1.73 -6.25
N HIS A 33 -6.36 1.55 -4.97
CA HIS A 33 -5.13 0.92 -4.54
C HIS A 33 -5.40 -0.20 -3.54
N ALA A 34 -4.55 -1.22 -3.56
CA ALA A 34 -4.50 -2.29 -2.59
C ALA A 34 -3.18 -2.17 -1.83
N VAL A 35 -3.26 -2.34 -0.51
CA VAL A 35 -2.08 -2.37 0.36
C VAL A 35 -1.82 -3.82 0.75
N LEU A 36 -0.58 -4.24 0.56
CA LEU A 36 -0.06 -5.52 0.99
C LEU A 36 0.92 -5.26 2.14
N LEU A 37 0.70 -5.92 3.26
CA LEU A 37 1.55 -5.89 4.43
C LEU A 37 2.12 -7.29 4.63
N ASP A 38 3.44 -7.41 4.54
CA ASP A 38 4.18 -8.68 4.60
C ASP A 38 3.62 -9.75 3.65
N GLY A 39 3.20 -9.31 2.45
CA GLY A 39 2.62 -10.15 1.40
C GLY A 39 1.14 -10.50 1.60
N ARG A 40 0.49 -10.04 2.68
CA ARG A 40 -0.96 -10.22 2.92
C ARG A 40 -1.71 -8.94 2.63
N ARG A 41 -2.94 -9.06 2.10
CA ARG A 41 -3.79 -7.89 1.87
C ARG A 41 -4.22 -7.30 3.21
N ALA A 42 -3.86 -6.05 3.43
CA ALA A 42 -4.22 -5.31 4.63
C ALA A 42 -5.48 -4.46 4.37
N ASN A 43 -6.26 -4.27 5.43
CA ASN A 43 -7.42 -3.40 5.48
C ASN A 43 -7.05 -2.06 6.11
N GLU A 44 -7.93 -1.06 5.98
CA GLU A 44 -7.73 0.28 6.51
C GLU A 44 -7.50 0.31 8.03
N SER A 45 -8.12 -0.63 8.76
CA SER A 45 -7.98 -0.79 10.20
C SER A 45 -6.76 -1.61 10.63
N ASP A 46 -6.05 -2.25 9.69
CA ASP A 46 -4.85 -2.99 10.03
C ASP A 46 -3.75 -2.03 10.49
N VAL A 47 -3.04 -2.47 11.51
CA VAL A 47 -1.93 -1.73 12.09
C VAL A 47 -0.64 -2.19 11.41
N ILE A 48 0.16 -1.21 11.03
CA ILE A 48 1.45 -1.36 10.40
C ILE A 48 2.51 -1.23 11.48
N ASP A 49 3.32 -2.28 11.65
CA ASP A 49 4.52 -2.23 12.47
C ASP A 49 5.70 -1.64 11.67
N PRO A 50 6.65 -0.96 12.34
CA PRO A 50 7.76 -0.28 11.65
C PRO A 50 8.69 -1.21 10.87
N ASP A 51 8.79 -2.48 11.26
CA ASP A 51 9.57 -3.50 10.54
C ASP A 51 8.79 -4.23 9.43
N SER A 52 7.50 -3.93 9.27
CA SER A 52 6.66 -4.59 8.27
C SER A 52 6.96 -4.10 6.86
N LYS A 53 6.97 -5.04 5.91
CA LYS A 53 7.13 -4.73 4.50
C LYS A 53 5.80 -4.30 3.89
N ILE A 54 5.73 -3.09 3.35
CA ILE A 54 4.51 -2.55 2.76
C ILE A 54 4.68 -2.37 1.27
N ILE A 55 3.74 -2.94 0.53
CA ILE A 55 3.68 -2.85 -0.92
C ILE A 55 2.32 -2.28 -1.30
N ILE A 56 2.33 -1.19 -2.04
CA ILE A 56 1.11 -0.58 -2.57
C ILE A 56 1.00 -0.93 -4.05
N LEU A 57 -0.14 -1.50 -4.43
CA LEU A 57 -0.46 -1.87 -5.81
C LEU A 57 -1.69 -1.10 -6.30
N PRO A 58 -1.70 -0.61 -7.55
CA PRO A 58 -2.94 -0.13 -8.16
C PRO A 58 -3.91 -1.31 -8.37
N LYS A 59 -5.17 -1.13 -7.98
CA LYS A 59 -6.27 -2.02 -8.33
C LYS A 59 -6.60 -1.83 -9.80
N ILE A 60 -5.96 -2.65 -10.63
CA ILE A 60 -6.30 -2.76 -12.04
C ILE A 60 -7.60 -3.58 -12.12
N ARG A 61 -8.74 -2.90 -12.28
CA ARG A 61 -9.97 -3.56 -12.75
C ARG A 61 -9.79 -3.77 -14.25
N GLY A 62 -9.12 -4.86 -14.63
CA GLY A 62 -9.31 -5.43 -15.97
C GLY A 62 -10.78 -5.77 -16.12
N GLY A 63 -11.41 -5.28 -17.20
CA GLY A 63 -12.85 -5.38 -17.46
C GLY A 63 -13.37 -6.81 -17.49
#